data_AF-K6YDD4-F1
#
_entry.id   AF-K6YDD4-F1
#
_cell.length_a   1.000
_cell.length_b   1.000
_cell.length_c   1.000
_cell.angle_alpha   90.00
_cell.angle_beta   90.00
_cell.angle_gamma   90.00
#
_symmetry.space_group_name_H-M   'P 1'
#
loop_
_entity.id
_entity.type
_entity.pdbx_description
1 polymer ?
#
loop_
_entity_poly.entity_id
_entity_poly.type
_entity_poly.pdbx_seq_one_letter_code
_entity_poly.pdbx_strand_id
1 'polypeptide(L)' 'MKKTIRITLGAVLSAIGVVFAILPGSILFLLGGLLLLSYDIPLARRWLQKCQNGMTISARKLDRYILNRKYR' A
#
# COMPACT_ATOMS: atom_id res chain seq x y z
N MET A 1 -3.24 23.70 -13.27
CA MET A 1 -2.67 23.80 -11.90
C MET A 1 -3.10 22.67 -10.96
N LYS A 2 -4.39 22.29 -10.87
CA LYS A 2 -4.85 21.21 -9.96
C LYS A 2 -4.22 19.82 -10.21
N LYS A 3 -3.94 19.49 -11.49
CA LYS A 3 -3.42 18.18 -11.90
C LYS A 3 -1.94 18.00 -11.59
N THR A 4 -1.12 19.03 -11.86
CA THR A 4 0.32 19.02 -11.56
C THR A 4 0.56 18.88 -10.05
N ILE A 5 -0.17 19.64 -9.23
CA ILE A 5 -0.06 19.54 -7.76
C ILE A 5 -0.39 18.12 -7.29
N ARG A 6 -1.44 17.50 -7.82
CA ARG A 6 -1.86 16.14 -7.43
C ARG A 6 -0.84 15.08 -7.81
N ILE A 7 -0.20 15.21 -8.98
CA ILE A 7 0.87 14.32 -9.43
C ILE A 7 2.12 14.50 -8.57
N THR A 8 2.53 15.74 -8.29
CA THR A 8 3.71 16.01 -7.45
C THR A 8 3.48 15.54 -6.01
N LEU A 9 2.28 15.78 -5.44
CA LEU A 9 1.94 15.27 -4.12
C LEU A 9 1.94 13.74 -4.09
N GLY A 10 1.32 13.08 -5.08
CA GLY A 10 1.26 11.63 -5.15
C GLY A 10 2.65 10.98 -5.32
N ALA A 11 3.55 11.63 -6.06
CA ALA A 11 4.93 11.18 -6.23
C ALA A 11 5.73 11.31 -4.93
N VAL A 12 5.65 12.46 -4.25
CA VAL A 12 6.33 12.70 -2.97
C VAL A 12 5.80 11.75 -1.89
N LEU A 13 4.48 11.59 -1.79
CA LEU A 13 3.87 10.69 -0.80
C LEU A 13 4.22 9.22 -1.06
N SER A 14 4.32 8.81 -2.33
CA SER A 14 4.75 7.46 -2.69
C SER A 14 6.24 7.23 -2.37
N ALA A 15 7.12 8.20 -2.66
CA ALA A 15 8.54 8.10 -2.32
C ALA A 15 8.75 8.00 -0.80
N ILE A 16 8.06 8.83 -0.03
CA ILE A 16 8.03 8.77 1.44
C ILE A 16 7.48 7.40 1.87
N GLY A 17 6.35 6.97 1.32
CA GLY A 17 5.75 5.68 1.61
C GLY A 17 6.69 4.49 1.37
N VAL A 18 7.53 4.54 0.33
CA VAL A 18 8.53 3.48 0.05
C VAL A 18 9.64 3.47 1.10
N VAL A 19 10.17 4.63 1.48
CA VAL A 19 11.18 4.74 2.54
C VAL A 19 10.64 4.21 3.86
N PHE A 20 9.39 4.58 4.16
CA PHE A 20 8.72 4.17 5.38
C PHE A 20 8.11 2.77 5.33
N ALA A 21 8.05 2.09 4.17
CA ALA A 21 7.54 0.71 4.08
C ALA A 21 8.38 -0.30 4.88
N ILE A 22 9.62 0.06 5.22
CA ILE A 22 10.52 -0.71 6.08
C ILE A 22 10.07 -0.66 7.56
N LEU A 23 9.43 0.43 7.98
CA LEU A 23 8.90 0.58 9.33
C LEU A 23 7.50 -0.07 9.42
N PRO A 24 7.28 -1.04 10.32
CA PRO A 24 5.96 -1.61 10.52
C PRO A 24 5.00 -0.52 11.04
N GLY A 25 3.94 -0.23 10.29
CA GLY A 25 2.95 0.82 10.59
C GLY A 25 2.82 1.87 9.49
N SER A 26 3.84 2.06 8.66
CA SER A 26 3.86 3.13 7.65
C SER A 26 3.35 2.73 6.28
N ILE A 27 2.97 1.47 6.10
CA ILE A 27 2.41 0.97 4.84
C ILE A 27 1.11 1.71 4.45
N LEU A 28 0.44 2.34 5.43
CA LEU A 28 -0.70 3.23 5.22
C LEU A 28 -0.33 4.50 4.44
N PHE A 29 0.87 5.05 4.63
CA PHE A 29 1.36 6.18 3.83
C PHE A 29 1.63 5.76 2.39
N LEU A 30 2.22 4.58 2.17
CA LEU A 30 2.42 4.02 0.83
C LEU A 30 1.09 3.73 0.14
N LEU A 31 0.14 3.10 0.83
CA LEU A 31 -1.20 2.86 0.31
C LEU A 31 -1.92 4.17 -0.01
N GLY A 32 -1.90 5.15 0.89
CA GLY A 32 -2.51 6.46 0.67
C GLY A 32 -1.89 7.21 -0.52
N GLY A 33 -0.56 7.17 -0.67
CA GLY A 33 0.15 7.79 -1.79
C GLY A 33 -0.19 7.14 -3.12
N LEU A 34 -0.20 5.80 -3.17
CA LEU A 34 -0.65 5.07 -4.36
C LEU A 34 -2.13 5.28 -4.65
N LEU A 35 -2.98 5.43 -3.64
CA LEU A 35 -4.43 5.71 -3.81
C LEU A 35 -4.63 7.06 -4.48
N LEU A 36 -3.91 8.08 -4.01
CA LEU A 36 -3.93 9.41 -4.62
C LEU A 36 -3.40 9.37 -6.06
N LEU A 37 -2.29 8.66 -6.30
CA LEU A 37 -1.66 8.55 -7.62
C LEU A 37 -2.48 7.71 -8.60
N SER A 38 -3.27 6.76 -8.10
CA SER A 38 -4.14 5.89 -8.90
C SER A 38 -5.27 6.64 -9.62
N TYR A 39 -5.62 7.85 -9.14
CA TYR A 39 -6.62 8.71 -9.77
C TYR A 39 -6.16 9.30 -11.11
N ASP A 40 -4.85 9.53 -11.30
CA ASP A 40 -4.28 10.08 -12.53
C ASP A 40 -3.55 9.04 -13.37
N ILE A 41 -2.92 8.04 -12.73
CA ILE A 41 -2.00 7.11 -13.38
C ILE A 41 -2.53 5.68 -13.27
N PRO A 42 -2.92 5.03 -14.38
CA PRO A 42 -3.44 3.65 -14.34
C PRO A 42 -2.39 2.65 -13.87
N LEU A 43 -1.10 2.95 -14.04
CA LEU A 43 0.00 2.14 -13.51
C LEU A 43 -0.03 2.08 -11.98
N ALA A 44 -0.22 3.23 -11.31
CA ALA A 44 -0.30 3.30 -9.85
C ALA A 44 -1.47 2.49 -9.29
N ARG A 45 -2.60 2.45 -10.02
CA ARG A 45 -3.74 1.59 -9.67
C ARG A 45 -3.39 0.10 -9.68
N ARG A 46 -2.61 -0.36 -10.66
CA ARG A 46 -2.13 -1.76 -10.72
C ARG A 46 -1.20 -2.09 -9.55
N TRP A 47 -0.31 -1.17 -9.20
CA TRP A 47 0.57 -1.33 -8.05
C TRP A 47 -0.20 -1.37 -6.73
N LEU A 48 -1.23 -0.53 -6.58
CA LEU A 48 -2.08 -0.50 -5.39
C LEU A 48 -2.81 -1.83 -5.19
N GLN A 49 -3.38 -2.38 -6.26
CA GLN A 49 -4.01 -3.70 -6.22
C GLN A 49 -3.01 -4.80 -5.85
N LYS A 50 -1.79 -4.78 -6.40
CA LYS A 50 -0.74 -5.75 -6.01
C LYS A 50 -0.42 -5.67 -4.52
N CYS A 51 -0.22 -4.46 -3.98
CA CYS A 51 0.06 -4.25 -2.56
C CYS A 51 -1.09 -4.73 -1.67
N GLN A 52 -2.32 -4.35 -1.99
CA GLN A 52 -3.51 -4.75 -1.22
C GLN A 52 -3.75 -6.27 -1.26
N ASN A 53 -3.55 -6.91 -2.42
CA ASN A 53 -3.67 -8.36 -2.55
C ASN A 53 -2.58 -9.09 -1.74
N GLY A 54 -1.33 -8.62 -1.81
CA GLY A 54 -0.22 -9.17 -1.02
C GLY A 54 -0.48 -9.10 0.49
N MET A 55 -0.99 -7.95 0.97
CA MET A 55 -1.41 -7.79 2.36
C MET A 55 -2.53 -8.76 2.74
N THR A 56 -3.55 -8.91 1.89
CA THR A 56 -4.68 -9.80 2.15
C THR A 56 -4.23 -11.26 2.26
N ILE A 57 -3.37 -11.71 1.36
CA ILE A 57 -2.82 -13.07 1.37
C ILE A 57 -1.97 -13.29 2.63
N SER A 58 -1.13 -12.32 2.97
CA SER A 58 -0.24 -12.39 4.13
C SER A 58 -1.04 -12.43 5.44
N ALA A 59 -2.06 -11.58 5.58
CA ALA A 59 -2.98 -11.57 6.73
C ALA A 59 -3.70 -12.92 6.86
N ARG A 60 -4.28 -13.45 5.77
CA ARG A 60 -4.92 -14.78 5.78
C ARG A 60 -3.96 -15.90 6.17
N LYS A 61 -2.69 -15.83 5.73
CA LYS A 61 -1.67 -16.81 6.10
C LYS A 61 -1.32 -16.73 7.58
N LEU A 62 -1.20 -15.50 8.12
CA LEU A 62 -0.97 -15.26 9.54
C LEU A 62 -2.16 -15.74 10.38
N ASP A 63 -3.39 -15.42 9.99
CA ASP A 63 -4.61 -15.86 10.67
C ASP A 63 -4.67 -17.39 10.75
N ARG A 64 -4.45 -18.08 9.63
CA ARG A 64 -4.40 -19.55 9.59
C ARG A 64 -3.28 -20.11 10.47
N TYR A 65 -2.11 -19.48 10.47
CA TYR A 65 -1.00 -19.91 11.33
C TYR A 65 -1.35 -19.78 12.81
N ILE A 66 -1.96 -18.66 13.23
CA ILE A 66 -2.40 -18.43 14.60
C ILE A 66 -3.52 -19.41 14.99
N LEU A 67 -4.53 -19.60 14.14
CA LEU A 67 -5.60 -20.57 14.34
C LEU A 67 -5.04 -22.00 14.52
N ASN A 68 -4.21 -22.46 13.60
CA ASN A 68 -3.60 -23.79 13.67
C ASN A 68 -2.71 -23.97 14.91
N ARG A 69 -2.15 -22.89 15.46
CA ARG A 69 -1.39 -22.94 16.72
C ARG A 69 -2.29 -22.97 17.95
N LYS A 70 -3.49 -22.37 17.88
CA LYS A 70 -4.45 -22.31 19.00
C LYS A 70 -5.27 -23.60 19.15
N TYR A 71 -5.53 -24.30 18.05
CA TYR A 71 -6.30 -25.55 18.02
C TYR A 71 -5.42 -26.82 18.02
N ARG A 72 -4.13 -26.68 18.31
CA ARG A 72 -3.16 -27.77 18.46
C ARG A 72 -2.69 -27.83 19.90
#